data_AF-A0A1N6P4G4-F1
#
_entry.id   AF-A0A1N6P4G4-F1
#
_cell.length_a   1.000
_cell.length_b   1.000
_cell.length_c   1.000
_cell.angle_alpha   90.00
_cell.angle_beta   90.00
_cell.angle_gamma   90.00
#
_symmetry.space_group_name_H-M   'P 1'
#
loop_
_entity.id
_entity.type
_entity.pdbx_description
1 polymer ?
#
loop_
_entity_poly.entity_id
_entity_poly.type
_entity_poly.pdbx_seq_one_letter_code
_entity_poly.pdbx_strand_id
1 'polypeptide(L)'
;MWDGGAMGRGIARVGAHLLIICIGSLYLLDAGSLAFAACPERPACRGCGCKGGPGYRGPGGRCVGFKALDKVCGIPPETRCTFENARGTGENKACALGGDDTNKAS
;
A
#
# COMPACT_ATOMS: atom_id res chain seq x y z
N MET A 1 23.68 -60.42 -39.45
CA MET A 1 25.08 -60.80 -39.72
C MET A 1 25.92 -59.53 -39.57
N TRP A 2 26.39 -59.26 -38.34
CA TRP A 2 27.67 -58.61 -37.97
C TRP A 2 27.83 -57.12 -38.38
N ASP A 3 28.40 -56.20 -37.63
CA ASP A 3 28.88 -56.07 -36.25
C ASP A 3 29.33 -54.60 -36.08
N GLY A 4 29.37 -54.11 -34.84
CA GLY A 4 30.51 -53.27 -34.41
C GLY A 4 30.37 -51.73 -34.35
N GLY A 5 30.27 -51.22 -33.12
CA GLY A 5 31.25 -50.24 -32.62
C GLY A 5 30.80 -48.79 -32.41
N ALA A 6 30.63 -48.38 -31.15
CA ALA A 6 31.12 -47.10 -30.60
C ALA A 6 30.75 -46.93 -29.11
N MET A 7 31.53 -47.53 -28.19
CA MET A 7 31.54 -47.16 -26.77
C MET A 7 32.85 -46.44 -26.48
N GLY A 8 32.82 -45.16 -26.07
CA GLY A 8 34.03 -44.50 -25.58
C GLY A 8 34.14 -42.98 -25.73
N ARG A 9 33.11 -42.18 -25.42
CA ARG A 9 33.23 -40.70 -25.37
C ARG A 9 32.39 -40.02 -24.26
N GLY A 10 32.02 -40.73 -23.20
CA GLY A 10 31.03 -40.26 -22.20
C GLY A 10 31.57 -39.61 -20.93
N ILE A 11 32.83 -39.81 -20.56
CA ILE A 11 33.28 -39.57 -19.17
C ILE A 11 33.85 -38.16 -18.91
N ALA A 12 34.31 -37.45 -19.95
CA ALA A 12 34.95 -36.14 -19.77
C ALA A 12 33.96 -34.95 -19.69
N ARG A 13 32.69 -35.13 -20.09
CA ARG A 13 31.69 -34.05 -20.07
C ARG A 13 30.98 -33.89 -18.73
N VAL A 14 30.91 -34.96 -17.93
CA VAL A 14 30.10 -34.98 -16.69
C VAL A 14 30.74 -34.15 -15.57
N GLY A 15 32.07 -34.13 -15.47
CA GLY A 15 32.80 -33.37 -14.43
C GLY A 15 32.71 -31.85 -14.59
N ALA A 16 32.71 -31.33 -15.82
CA ALA A 16 32.59 -29.90 -16.08
C ALA A 16 31.18 -29.37 -15.77
N HIS A 17 30.13 -30.15 -16.05
CA HIS A 17 28.76 -29.77 -15.77
C HIS A 17 28.44 -29.76 -14.27
N LEU A 18 28.96 -30.73 -13.51
CA LEU A 18 28.82 -30.76 -12.04
C LEU A 18 29.50 -29.56 -11.36
N LEU A 19 30.64 -29.12 -11.87
CA LEU A 19 31.37 -27.96 -11.32
C LEU A 19 30.65 -26.63 -11.60
N ILE A 20 30.05 -26.48 -12.79
CA ILE A 20 29.25 -25.31 -13.17
C ILE A 20 27.96 -25.21 -12.34
N ILE A 21 27.31 -26.34 -12.04
CA ILE A 21 26.10 -26.36 -11.20
C ILE A 21 26.42 -25.91 -9.77
N CYS A 22 27.49 -26.41 -9.15
CA CYS A 22 27.88 -26.00 -7.80
C CYS A 22 28.26 -24.51 -7.71
N ILE A 23 29.00 -24.00 -8.69
CA ILE A 23 29.40 -22.59 -8.75
C ILE A 23 28.17 -21.68 -8.99
N GLY A 24 27.24 -22.09 -9.87
CA GLY A 24 25.97 -21.38 -10.08
C GLY A 24 25.10 -21.32 -8.82
N SER A 25 25.06 -22.41 -8.02
CA SER A 25 24.35 -22.43 -6.74
C SER A 25 24.98 -21.52 -5.68
N LEU A 26 26.30 -21.30 -5.73
CA LEU A 26 27.01 -20.36 -4.84
C LEU A 26 26.77 -18.88 -5.22
N TYR A 27 26.52 -18.57 -6.49
CA TYR A 27 26.21 -17.21 -6.96
C TYR A 27 24.74 -16.79 -6.76
N LEU A 28 23.85 -17.70 -6.37
CA LEU A 28 22.43 -17.41 -6.10
C LEU A 28 22.16 -16.90 -4.66
N LEU A 29 23.20 -16.75 -3.84
CA LEU A 29 23.09 -16.30 -2.44
C LEU A 29 23.51 -14.84 -2.21
N ASP A 30 23.48 -13.97 -3.23
CA ASP A 30 23.81 -12.55 -3.06
C ASP A 30 22.58 -11.70 -2.69
N ALA A 31 22.51 -11.36 -1.40
CA ALA A 31 21.92 -10.15 -0.81
C ALA A 31 20.50 -9.75 -1.24
N GLY A 32 19.51 -10.49 -0.73
CA GLY A 32 18.15 -9.96 -0.55
C GLY A 32 18.18 -8.77 0.42
N SER A 33 18.20 -7.56 -0.13
CA SER A 33 18.22 -6.30 0.62
C SER A 33 16.92 -6.15 1.44
N LEU A 34 17.03 -6.07 2.77
CA LEU A 34 15.94 -5.69 3.67
C LEU A 34 15.67 -4.18 3.53
N ALA A 35 14.96 -3.80 2.48
CA ALA A 35 14.46 -2.45 2.33
C ALA A 35 13.28 -2.23 3.29
N PHE A 36 13.49 -1.43 4.34
CA PHE A 36 12.37 -0.84 5.07
C PHE A 36 11.62 0.09 4.11
N ALA A 37 10.35 -0.20 3.86
CA ALA A 37 9.48 0.67 3.07
C ALA A 37 9.35 2.03 3.78
N ALA A 38 10.14 3.03 3.35
CA ALA A 38 9.92 4.41 3.75
C ALA A 38 8.63 4.91 3.07
N CYS A 39 7.63 5.28 3.86
CA CYS A 39 6.38 5.83 3.32
C CYS A 39 6.69 7.09 2.50
N PRO A 40 6.10 7.26 1.30
CA PRO A 40 6.33 8.47 0.51
C PRO A 40 5.87 9.70 1.30
N GLU A 41 6.74 10.71 1.38
CA GLU A 41 6.43 12.00 1.99
C GLU A 41 5.23 12.62 1.23
N ARG A 42 4.12 12.83 1.94
CA ARG A 42 2.93 13.45 1.35
C ARG A 42 2.98 14.95 1.61
N PRO A 43 2.68 15.79 0.61
CA PRO A 43 2.66 17.24 0.80
C PRO A 43 1.72 17.61 1.96
N ALA A 44 2.11 18.64 2.71
CA ALA A 44 1.35 19.10 3.86
C ALA A 44 -0.11 19.39 3.49
N CYS A 45 -1.00 18.66 4.14
CA CYS A 45 -2.44 18.76 3.99
C CYS A 45 -2.94 20.04 4.68
N ARG A 46 -3.57 20.96 3.93
CA ARG A 46 -4.08 22.24 4.46
C ARG A 46 -5.60 22.34 4.31
N GLY A 47 -6.22 22.98 5.29
CA GLY A 47 -7.67 23.18 5.35
C GLY A 47 -8.44 22.01 5.96
N CYS A 48 -9.64 22.30 6.45
CA CYS A 48 -10.56 21.31 6.98
C CYS A 48 -11.12 20.46 5.85
N GLY A 49 -11.16 19.14 6.07
CA GLY A 49 -11.56 18.16 5.06
C GLY A 49 -10.38 17.51 4.33
N CYS A 50 -9.18 18.08 4.41
CA CYS A 50 -8.06 17.63 3.57
C CYS A 50 -7.63 16.16 3.82
N LYS A 51 -7.90 15.65 5.02
CA LYS A 51 -7.65 14.26 5.45
C LYS A 51 -8.88 13.35 5.31
N GLY A 52 -9.86 13.69 4.47
CA GLY A 52 -11.10 12.92 4.36
C GLY A 52 -12.26 13.41 5.23
N GLY A 53 -12.09 14.50 5.98
CA GLY A 53 -13.09 15.00 6.93
C GLY A 53 -14.29 15.70 6.26
N PRO A 54 -15.27 16.19 7.04
CA PRO A 54 -16.48 16.83 6.50
C PRO A 54 -16.25 18.22 5.89
N GLY A 55 -15.06 18.81 6.04
CA GLY A 55 -14.73 20.10 5.40
C GLY A 55 -15.02 21.35 6.23
N TYR A 56 -15.56 21.21 7.44
CA TYR A 56 -16.00 22.34 8.26
C TYR A 56 -14.99 22.74 9.34
N ARG A 57 -14.74 24.04 9.47
CA ARG A 57 -14.06 24.66 10.61
C ARG A 57 -15.09 25.16 11.60
N GLY A 58 -14.96 24.71 12.85
CA GLY A 58 -15.81 25.14 13.96
C GLY A 58 -15.44 26.52 14.49
N PRO A 59 -16.31 27.10 15.34
CA PRO A 59 -16.12 28.45 15.89
C PRO A 59 -14.85 28.57 16.76
N GLY A 60 -14.35 27.47 17.32
CA GLY A 60 -13.06 27.42 18.02
C GLY A 60 -11.83 27.37 17.11
N GLY A 61 -11.98 27.60 15.81
CA GLY A 61 -10.88 27.59 14.83
C GLY A 61 -10.34 26.20 14.45
N ARG A 62 -10.93 25.13 14.98
CA ARG A 62 -10.52 23.73 14.74
C ARG A 62 -11.42 23.05 13.72
N CYS A 63 -10.89 22.08 12.97
CA CYS A 63 -11.69 21.26 12.07
C CYS A 63 -12.61 20.31 12.84
N VAL A 64 -13.85 20.17 12.36
CA VAL A 64 -14.88 19.34 12.97
C VAL A 64 -14.88 17.96 12.28
N GLY A 65 -15.09 16.89 13.06
CA GLY A 65 -15.23 15.53 12.53
C GLY A 65 -16.70 15.17 12.28
N PHE A 66 -16.97 14.17 11.43
CA PHE A 66 -18.34 13.78 11.04
C PHE A 66 -19.27 13.55 12.25
N LYS A 67 -18.82 12.81 13.27
CA LYS A 67 -19.64 12.51 14.47
C LYS A 67 -19.98 13.73 15.34
N ALA A 68 -19.20 14.80 15.22
CA ALA A 68 -19.39 16.01 16.01
C ALA A 68 -20.01 17.15 15.19
N LEU A 69 -20.27 16.94 13.90
CA LEU A 69 -20.66 17.99 12.97
C LEU A 69 -21.96 18.65 13.42
N ASP A 70 -23.02 17.86 13.61
CA ASP A 70 -24.34 18.39 14.00
C ASP A 70 -24.32 19.03 15.39
N LYS A 71 -23.54 18.46 16.32
CA LYS A 71 -23.40 18.99 17.69
C LYS A 71 -22.69 20.35 17.70
N VAL A 72 -21.65 20.52 16.89
CA VAL A 72 -20.80 21.72 16.89
C VAL A 72 -21.34 22.79 15.94
N CYS A 73 -21.70 22.37 14.73
CA CYS A 73 -22.08 23.24 13.62
C CYS A 73 -23.59 23.45 13.51
N GLY A 74 -24.40 22.55 14.08
CA GLY A 74 -25.84 22.55 13.89
C GLY A 74 -26.27 21.95 12.54
N ILE A 75 -27.58 21.97 12.31
CA ILE A 75 -28.20 21.58 11.04
C ILE A 75 -29.03 22.79 10.57
N PRO A 76 -28.68 23.45 9.45
CA PRO A 76 -27.56 23.12 8.56
C PRO A 76 -26.20 23.66 9.10
N PRO A 77 -25.07 22.99 8.78
CA PRO A 77 -23.77 23.24 9.42
C PRO A 77 -23.15 24.61 9.11
N GLU A 78 -23.50 25.22 7.98
CA GLU A 78 -23.08 26.56 7.57
C GLU A 78 -23.57 27.69 8.50
N THR A 79 -24.53 27.40 9.39
CA THR A 79 -25.04 28.39 10.35
C THR A 79 -24.02 28.75 11.43
N ARG A 80 -23.11 27.83 11.79
CA ARG A 80 -22.12 28.04 12.87
C ARG A 80 -20.69 27.69 12.47
N CYS A 81 -20.50 27.02 11.35
CA CYS A 81 -19.19 26.59 10.88
C CYS A 81 -18.91 27.08 9.45
N THR A 82 -17.63 27.29 9.13
CA THR A 82 -17.21 27.67 7.79
C THR A 82 -16.80 26.44 7.01
N PHE A 83 -17.34 26.28 5.80
CA PHE A 83 -16.94 25.23 4.88
C PHE A 83 -15.68 25.63 4.09
N GLU A 84 -14.61 24.85 4.19
CA GLU A 84 -13.32 25.14 3.54
C GLU A 84 -13.07 24.34 2.27
N ASN A 85 -13.85 23.29 2.02
CA ASN A 85 -13.78 22.45 0.83
C ASN A 85 -12.36 22.01 0.44
N ALA A 86 -11.52 21.66 1.42
CA ALA A 86 -10.17 21.20 1.10
C ALA A 86 -10.21 19.89 0.29
N ARG A 87 -9.20 19.69 -0.56
CA ARG A 87 -9.05 18.46 -1.37
C ARG A 87 -9.16 17.21 -0.49
N GLY A 88 -10.14 16.36 -0.76
CA GLY A 88 -10.43 15.17 0.04
C GLY A 88 -11.60 15.31 1.02
N THR A 89 -12.28 16.45 1.04
CA THR A 89 -13.52 16.61 1.81
C THR A 89 -14.51 15.50 1.48
N GLY A 90 -15.00 14.78 2.50
CA GLY A 90 -15.97 13.71 2.34
C GLY A 90 -15.38 12.33 2.02
N GLU A 91 -14.14 12.22 1.56
CA GLU A 91 -13.57 10.96 1.07
C GLU A 91 -13.48 9.86 2.13
N ASN A 92 -13.40 10.22 3.42
CA ASN A 92 -13.31 9.26 4.53
C ASN A 92 -14.64 9.13 5.31
N LYS A 93 -15.77 9.58 4.74
CA LYS A 93 -17.06 9.61 5.45
C LYS A 93 -17.52 8.23 5.91
N ALA A 94 -17.48 7.23 5.03
CA ALA A 94 -17.91 5.87 5.34
C ALA A 94 -17.12 5.32 6.54
N CYS A 95 -15.81 5.20 6.43
CA CYS A 95 -14.95 4.70 7.51
C CYS A 95 -15.09 5.52 8.81
N ALA A 96 -15.18 6.86 8.73
CA ALA A 96 -15.33 7.70 9.93
C ALA A 96 -16.66 7.49 10.67
N LEU A 97 -17.72 7.07 9.95
CA LEU A 97 -19.02 6.76 10.52
C LEU A 97 -19.18 5.27 10.88
N GLY A 98 -18.24 4.42 10.49
CA GLY A 98 -18.25 2.98 10.78
C GLY A 98 -18.23 2.08 9.53
N GLY A 99 -18.47 2.64 8.34
CA GLY A 99 -18.59 1.94 7.07
C GLY A 99 -19.87 1.12 6.98
N ASP A 100 -20.52 1.08 5.80
CA ASP A 100 -21.71 0.26 5.56
C ASP A 100 -21.38 -1.21 5.85
N ASP A 101 -22.12 -1.82 6.76
CA ASP A 101 -21.97 -3.21 7.18
C ASP A 101 -22.26 -4.24 6.07
N THR A 102 -22.50 -3.80 4.84
CA THR A 102 -23.01 -4.61 3.72
C THR A 102 -22.00 -5.58 3.10
N ASN A 103 -20.73 -5.59 3.52
CA ASN A 103 -19.70 -6.52 3.01
C ASN A 103 -18.88 -7.24 4.09
N LYS A 104 -19.36 -7.35 5.34
CA LYS A 104 -18.68 -8.18 6.37
C LYS A 104 -19.03 -9.69 6.32
N ALA A 105 -19.68 -10.15 5.25
CA ALA A 105 -19.94 -11.56 4.99
C ALA A 105 -19.76 -11.87 3.48
N SER A 106 -18.53 -12.17 3.05
CA SER A 106 -18.23 -12.85 1.78
C SER A 106 -16.91 -13.59 1.91
#